data_AF-A0A7W1G4Y4-F1
#
_entry.id   AF-A0A7W1G4Y4-F1
#
_cell.length_a   1.000
_cell.length_b   1.000
_cell.length_c   1.000
_cell.angle_alpha   90.00
_cell.angle_beta   90.00
_cell.angle_gamma   90.00
#
_symmetry.space_group_name_H-M   'P 1'
#
loop_
_entity.id
_entity.type
_entity.pdbx_description
1 polymer ?
#
loop_
_entity_poly.entity_id
_entity_poly.type
_entity_poly.pdbx_seq_one_letter_code
_entity_poly.pdbx_strand_id
1 'polypeptide(L)'
;MGVLETTLVQRLCGITITTEDLATIAARFAAAAGRVSIRVDDVAYTSIDGAVDAITEDVEVDLVSIASELRDHTLEFTYRPHFILLQTIGAGALERRAFLAAAALLASRPLNGSSLCDIVTALPQPSPASRPWMLQRLMKMKMKMKMKMKPTSAVRRSPSVSRRINAAAPTPTGRR
;
A
#
# COMPACT_ATOMS: atom_id res chain seq x y z
N MET A 1 -42.81 1.31 7.85
CA MET A 1 -41.80 2.04 7.08
C MET A 1 -40.89 1.00 6.45
N GLY A 2 -40.75 0.98 5.12
CA GLY A 2 -39.96 -0.04 4.42
C GLY A 2 -38.46 0.20 4.61
N VAL A 3 -37.73 -0.83 5.02
CA VAL A 3 -36.27 -0.82 5.08
C VAL A 3 -35.77 -0.82 3.64
N LEU A 4 -35.20 0.30 3.18
CA LEU A 4 -34.53 0.36 1.88
C LEU A 4 -33.20 -0.39 2.01
N GLU A 5 -33.21 -1.66 1.61
CA GLU A 5 -32.00 -2.43 1.43
C GLU A 5 -31.35 -1.99 0.11
N THR A 6 -30.16 -1.40 0.19
CA THR A 6 -29.38 -1.04 -1.01
C THR A 6 -28.22 -1.99 -1.11
N THR A 7 -28.39 -3.03 -1.92
CA THR A 7 -27.35 -4.03 -2.15
C THR A 7 -26.74 -3.77 -3.51
N LEU A 8 -25.46 -3.36 -3.54
CA LEU A 8 -24.68 -3.38 -4.76
C LEU A 8 -23.95 -4.71 -4.81
N VAL A 9 -24.59 -5.70 -5.44
CA VAL A 9 -23.92 -6.95 -5.77
C VAL A 9 -23.24 -6.77 -7.11
N GLN A 10 -21.94 -6.47 -7.11
CA GLN A 10 -21.15 -6.50 -8.35
C GLN A 10 -20.72 -7.94 -8.60
N ARG A 11 -21.61 -8.71 -9.25
CA ARG A 11 -21.53 -10.17 -9.43
C ARG A 11 -20.49 -10.67 -10.45
N LEU A 12 -19.55 -9.84 -10.91
CA LEU A 12 -18.58 -10.24 -11.93
C LEU A 12 -17.29 -9.50 -11.63
N CYS A 13 -16.40 -10.06 -10.81
CA CYS A 13 -15.16 -9.36 -10.53
C CYS A 13 -14.01 -9.85 -11.42
N GLY A 14 -13.28 -8.86 -11.91
CA GLY A 14 -12.04 -8.95 -12.65
C GLY A 14 -11.24 -7.69 -12.34
N ILE A 15 -11.21 -7.30 -11.06
CA ILE A 15 -10.56 -6.07 -10.59
C ILE A 15 -9.46 -6.43 -9.59
N THR A 16 -8.45 -5.57 -9.53
CA THR A 16 -7.42 -5.64 -8.50
C THR A 16 -7.78 -4.69 -7.36
N ILE A 17 -7.85 -5.22 -6.14
CA ILE A 17 -7.99 -4.49 -4.89
C ILE A 17 -6.62 -4.36 -4.25
N THR A 18 -6.26 -3.19 -3.74
CA THR A 18 -5.02 -3.05 -2.96
C THR A 18 -5.29 -3.17 -1.46
N THR A 19 -4.27 -3.51 -0.68
CA THR A 19 -4.36 -3.42 0.79
C THR A 19 -4.69 -1.99 1.29
N GLU A 20 -4.29 -0.95 0.54
CA GLU A 20 -4.68 0.44 0.79
C GLU A 20 -6.18 0.68 0.54
N ASP A 21 -6.78 -0.02 -0.43
CA ASP A 21 -8.23 0.05 -0.68
C ASP A 21 -9.00 -0.55 0.49
N LEU A 22 -8.54 -1.70 1.02
CA LEU A 22 -9.11 -2.32 2.21
C LEU A 22 -9.00 -1.40 3.44
N ALA A 23 -7.84 -0.77 3.65
CA ALA A 23 -7.63 0.24 4.69
C ALA A 23 -8.59 1.43 4.54
N THR A 24 -8.76 1.92 3.31
CA THR A 24 -9.66 3.03 3.01
C THR A 24 -11.11 2.66 3.30
N ILE A 25 -11.56 1.47 2.87
CA ILE A 25 -12.92 0.99 3.13
C ILE A 25 -13.17 0.86 4.64
N ALA A 26 -12.26 0.20 5.37
CA ALA A 26 -12.36 0.07 6.83
C ALA A 26 -12.46 1.42 7.53
N ALA A 27 -11.62 2.40 7.13
CA ALA A 27 -11.65 3.74 7.70
C ALA A 27 -12.98 4.46 7.43
N ARG A 28 -13.56 4.30 6.22
CA ARG A 28 -14.87 4.89 5.88
C ARG A 28 -15.99 4.29 6.71
N PHE A 29 -15.95 2.98 6.94
CA PHE A 29 -16.97 2.27 7.70
C PHE A 29 -16.87 2.64 9.19
N ALA A 30 -15.65 2.67 9.73
CA ALA A 30 -15.39 3.12 11.09
C ALA A 30 -15.81 4.57 11.32
N ALA A 31 -15.63 5.46 10.33
CA ALA A 31 -16.09 6.84 10.42
C ALA A 31 -17.63 6.97 10.43
N ALA A 32 -18.35 6.02 9.83
CA ALA A 32 -19.82 6.05 9.78
C ALA A 32 -20.47 5.48 11.05
N ALA A 33 -19.96 4.35 11.58
CA ALA A 33 -20.60 3.62 12.67
C ALA A 33 -19.72 3.43 13.92
N GLY A 34 -18.51 3.99 13.93
CA GLY A 34 -17.61 4.08 15.09
C GLY A 34 -16.78 2.82 15.36
N ARG A 35 -17.23 1.64 14.92
CA ARG A 35 -16.49 0.37 15.03
C ARG A 35 -16.63 -0.46 13.76
N VAL A 36 -15.62 -1.28 13.50
CA VAL A 36 -15.61 -2.26 12.41
C VAL A 36 -15.16 -3.61 12.93
N SER A 37 -15.75 -4.68 12.40
CA SER A 37 -15.27 -6.05 12.53
C SER A 37 -14.58 -6.44 11.24
N ILE A 38 -13.36 -6.98 11.34
CA ILE A 38 -12.55 -7.34 10.20
C ILE A 38 -12.23 -8.83 10.31
N ARG A 39 -12.43 -9.57 9.23
CA ARG A 39 -12.13 -10.99 9.14
C ARG A 39 -11.35 -11.27 7.87
N VAL A 40 -10.28 -12.05 8.00
CA VAL A 40 -9.53 -12.64 6.89
C VAL A 40 -9.65 -14.15 7.08
N ASP A 41 -10.22 -14.82 6.08
CA ASP A 41 -10.55 -16.25 6.12
C ASP A 41 -11.33 -16.62 7.38
N ASP A 42 -10.77 -17.43 8.28
CA ASP A 42 -11.40 -17.84 9.55
C ASP A 42 -10.92 -17.04 10.78
N VAL A 43 -10.10 -16.02 10.57
CA VAL A 43 -9.45 -15.25 11.64
C VAL A 43 -10.06 -13.85 11.74
N ALA A 44 -10.46 -13.47 12.95
CA ALA A 44 -10.96 -12.13 13.25
C ALA A 44 -9.82 -11.22 13.73
N TYR A 45 -9.81 -9.98 13.25
CA TYR A 45 -8.81 -8.97 13.55
C TYR A 45 -9.43 -7.76 14.24
N THR A 46 -8.70 -7.19 15.19
CA THR A 46 -9.11 -5.99 15.93
C THR A 46 -8.83 -4.68 15.19
N SER A 47 -7.96 -4.73 14.16
CA SER A 47 -7.59 -3.57 13.35
C SER A 47 -7.33 -3.99 11.91
N ILE A 48 -7.44 -3.01 10.99
CA ILE A 48 -7.15 -3.24 9.57
C ILE A 48 -5.66 -3.46 9.31
N ASP A 49 -4.79 -2.85 10.11
CA ASP A 49 -3.34 -3.03 9.99
C ASP A 49 -2.96 -4.50 10.24
N GLY A 50 -3.49 -5.12 11.30
CA GLY A 50 -3.22 -6.53 11.59
C GLY A 50 -3.78 -7.49 10.53
N ALA A 51 -4.91 -7.14 9.91
CA ALA A 51 -5.46 -7.91 8.80
C ALA A 51 -4.62 -7.75 7.52
N VAL A 52 -4.08 -6.55 7.25
CA VAL A 52 -3.20 -6.28 6.11
C VAL A 52 -1.86 -6.99 6.26
N ASP A 53 -1.30 -7.04 7.46
CA ASP A 53 -0.09 -7.80 7.76
C ASP A 53 -0.31 -9.29 7.45
N ALA A 54 -1.43 -9.86 7.91
CA ALA A 54 -1.78 -11.25 7.61
C ALA A 54 -1.96 -11.52 6.11
N ILE A 55 -2.69 -10.66 5.39
CA ILE A 55 -2.87 -10.76 3.92
C ILE A 55 -1.53 -10.70 3.18
N THR A 56 -0.54 -9.98 3.73
CA THR A 56 0.79 -9.85 3.12
C THR A 56 1.64 -11.10 3.36
N GLU A 57 1.43 -11.80 4.48
CA GLU A 57 2.14 -13.01 4.85
C GLU A 57 1.51 -14.28 4.26
N ASP A 58 0.19 -14.30 4.07
CA ASP A 58 -0.55 -15.43 3.55
C ASP A 58 -0.41 -15.59 2.03
N VAL A 59 -0.29 -16.84 1.60
CA VAL A 59 -0.10 -17.20 0.19
C VAL A 59 -1.43 -17.25 -0.56
N GLU A 60 -2.54 -17.48 0.15
CA GLU A 60 -3.88 -17.63 -0.42
C GLU A 60 -4.90 -17.00 0.53
N VAL A 61 -5.67 -16.02 0.03
CA VAL A 61 -6.73 -15.32 0.77
C VAL A 61 -8.05 -15.61 0.09
N ASP A 62 -8.92 -16.37 0.76
CA ASP A 62 -10.22 -16.82 0.24
C ASP A 62 -11.34 -15.83 0.55
N LEU A 63 -11.24 -15.14 1.69
CA LEU A 63 -12.27 -14.24 2.20
C LEU A 63 -11.65 -13.04 2.91
N VAL A 64 -12.11 -11.85 2.55
CA VAL A 64 -11.95 -10.67 3.41
C VAL A 64 -13.33 -10.08 3.66
N SER A 65 -13.70 -9.89 4.92
CA SER A 65 -14.93 -9.21 5.32
C SER A 65 -14.62 -8.03 6.22
N ILE A 66 -15.21 -6.89 5.89
CA ILE A 66 -15.21 -5.67 6.70
C ILE A 66 -16.66 -5.31 6.92
N ALA A 67 -17.12 -5.43 8.16
CA ALA A 67 -18.49 -5.10 8.53
C ALA A 67 -18.52 -4.02 9.62
N SER A 68 -19.59 -3.24 9.61
CA SER A 68 -19.88 -2.26 10.63
C SER A 68 -21.37 -2.32 10.95
N GLU A 69 -21.67 -2.44 12.24
CA GLU A 69 -23.03 -2.55 12.75
C GLU A 69 -23.30 -1.43 13.74
N LEU A 70 -24.38 -0.68 13.49
CA LEU A 70 -24.88 0.34 14.40
C LEU A 70 -26.40 0.22 14.51
N ARG A 71 -26.87 -0.35 15.62
CA ARG A 71 -28.29 -0.58 15.91
C ARG A 71 -28.95 -1.41 14.80
N ASP A 72 -29.77 -0.78 13.96
CA ASP A 72 -30.52 -1.39 12.85
C ASP A 72 -29.87 -1.10 11.49
N HIS A 73 -28.60 -0.66 11.48
CA HIS A 73 -27.86 -0.30 10.29
C HIS A 73 -26.63 -1.18 10.15
N THR A 74 -26.49 -1.79 8.97
CA THR A 74 -25.35 -2.63 8.64
C THR A 74 -24.70 -2.09 7.38
N LEU A 75 -23.38 -2.04 7.39
CA LEU A 75 -22.55 -1.76 6.23
C LEU A 75 -21.52 -2.87 6.12
N GLU A 76 -21.55 -3.60 5.01
CA GLU A 76 -20.72 -4.78 4.81
C GLU A 76 -20.00 -4.71 3.47
N PHE A 77 -18.71 -5.02 3.51
CA PHE A 77 -17.88 -5.30 2.36
C PHE A 77 -17.37 -6.73 2.50
N THR A 78 -17.54 -7.52 1.45
CA THR A 78 -17.03 -8.89 1.36
C THR A 78 -16.29 -9.06 0.05
N TYR A 79 -15.06 -9.56 0.12
CA TYR A 79 -14.26 -9.99 -1.01
C TYR A 79 -14.16 -11.51 -1.01
N ARG A 80 -14.30 -12.11 -2.20
CA ARG A 80 -13.90 -13.48 -2.53
C ARG A 80 -13.32 -13.50 -3.95
N PRO A 81 -12.53 -14.51 -4.35
CA PRO A 81 -11.91 -14.59 -5.68
C PRO A 81 -12.86 -14.40 -6.88
N HIS A 82 -14.17 -14.57 -6.73
CA HIS A 82 -15.14 -14.44 -7.84
C HIS A 82 -16.18 -13.34 -7.67
N PHE A 83 -16.25 -12.70 -6.49
CA PHE A 83 -17.23 -11.65 -6.28
C PHE A 83 -16.80 -10.67 -5.20
N ILE A 84 -17.30 -9.45 -5.35
CA ILE A 84 -17.29 -8.46 -4.29
C ILE A 84 -18.74 -8.14 -3.96
N LEU A 85 -19.06 -8.24 -2.68
CA LEU A 85 -20.33 -7.78 -2.14
C LEU A 85 -20.09 -6.48 -1.39
N LEU A 86 -20.84 -5.45 -1.75
CA LEU A 86 -20.98 -4.26 -0.95
C LEU A 86 -22.45 -4.08 -0.64
N GLN A 87 -22.81 -4.16 0.64
CA GLN A 87 -24.20 -4.15 1.08
C GLN A 87 -24.40 -3.09 2.15
N THR A 88 -25.59 -2.50 2.13
CA THR A 88 -26.04 -1.71 3.26
C THR A 88 -27.52 -1.97 3.59
N ILE A 89 -27.78 -2.21 4.87
CA ILE A 89 -29.12 -2.48 5.42
C ILE A 89 -29.47 -1.33 6.35
N GLY A 90 -30.70 -0.80 6.23
CA GLY A 90 -31.23 0.22 7.13
C GLY A 90 -30.58 1.61 7.03
N ALA A 91 -29.59 1.82 6.19
CA ALA A 91 -28.62 2.90 6.34
C ALA A 91 -29.14 4.32 6.56
N GLY A 92 -28.61 4.93 7.63
CA GLY A 92 -28.59 6.37 7.84
C GLY A 92 -27.82 7.13 6.74
N ALA A 93 -27.74 8.45 6.88
CA ALA A 93 -27.09 9.30 5.87
C ALA A 93 -25.57 9.09 5.81
N LEU A 94 -24.94 8.72 6.94
CA LEU A 94 -23.49 8.51 7.02
C LEU A 94 -23.08 7.18 6.40
N GLU A 95 -23.84 6.13 6.67
CA GLU A 95 -23.65 4.77 6.16
C GLU A 95 -23.86 4.74 4.64
N ARG A 96 -24.89 5.43 4.12
CA ARG A 96 -25.07 5.61 2.67
C ARG A 96 -23.90 6.35 2.03
N ARG A 97 -23.34 7.37 2.69
CA ARG A 97 -22.15 8.08 2.18
C ARG A 97 -20.91 7.17 2.16
N ALA A 98 -20.70 6.40 3.23
CA ALA A 98 -19.60 5.44 3.30
C ALA A 98 -19.75 4.35 2.22
N PHE A 99 -20.96 3.81 2.04
CA PHE A 99 -21.30 2.89 0.97
C PHE A 99 -20.97 3.47 -0.41
N LEU A 100 -21.48 4.66 -0.73
CA LEU A 100 -21.22 5.29 -2.03
C LEU A 100 -19.74 5.59 -2.24
N ALA A 101 -19.00 5.98 -1.20
CA ALA A 101 -17.56 6.20 -1.28
C ALA A 101 -16.81 4.90 -1.57
N ALA A 102 -17.16 3.80 -0.90
CA ALA A 102 -16.58 2.48 -1.17
C ALA A 102 -16.94 1.98 -2.57
N ALA A 103 -18.20 2.13 -3.00
CA ALA A 103 -18.64 1.76 -4.34
C ALA A 103 -17.88 2.55 -5.42
N ALA A 104 -17.71 3.87 -5.23
CA ALA A 104 -16.96 4.71 -6.15
C ALA A 104 -15.47 4.33 -6.22
N LEU A 105 -14.87 4.00 -5.06
CA LEU A 105 -13.49 3.51 -4.99
C LEU A 105 -13.32 2.24 -5.82
N LEU A 106 -14.19 1.25 -5.62
CA LEU A 106 -14.16 -0.03 -6.34
C LEU A 106 -14.45 0.15 -7.84
N ALA A 107 -15.43 0.99 -8.21
CA ALA A 107 -15.76 1.28 -9.60
C ALA A 107 -14.63 1.98 -10.36
N SER A 108 -13.74 2.68 -9.66
CA SER A 108 -12.57 3.33 -10.27
C SER A 108 -11.39 2.39 -10.51
N ARG A 109 -11.43 1.15 -10.02
CA ARG A 109 -10.32 0.20 -10.15
C ARG A 109 -10.23 -0.35 -11.57
N PRO A 110 -9.00 -0.50 -12.10
CA PRO A 110 -8.82 -1.11 -13.41
C PRO A 110 -9.21 -2.59 -13.38
N LEU A 111 -9.70 -3.07 -14.51
CA LEU A 111 -9.90 -4.49 -14.70
C LEU A 111 -8.53 -5.18 -14.88
N ASN A 112 -8.30 -6.31 -14.22
CA ASN A 112 -7.07 -7.11 -14.30
C ASN A 112 -7.08 -8.10 -15.48
N GLY A 113 -8.14 -8.11 -16.30
CA GLY A 113 -8.29 -9.03 -17.45
C GLY A 113 -8.60 -10.48 -17.05
N SER A 114 -8.73 -10.76 -15.75
CA SER A 114 -9.15 -12.05 -15.20
C SER A 114 -10.65 -12.02 -14.89
N SER A 115 -11.25 -13.21 -14.72
CA SER A 115 -12.57 -13.36 -14.10
C SER A 115 -12.48 -13.48 -12.57
N LEU A 116 -11.30 -13.22 -12.01
CA LEU A 116 -11.02 -13.26 -10.59
C LEU A 116 -10.77 -11.87 -10.02
N CYS A 117 -11.23 -11.66 -8.80
CA CYS A 117 -10.76 -10.56 -7.97
C CYS A 117 -9.38 -10.95 -7.44
N ASP A 118 -8.44 -10.01 -7.42
CA ASP A 118 -7.15 -10.20 -6.75
C ASP A 118 -6.94 -9.14 -5.69
N ILE A 119 -6.33 -9.52 -4.56
CA ILE A 119 -5.76 -8.56 -3.62
C ILE A 119 -4.26 -8.46 -3.90
N VAL A 120 -3.77 -7.24 -4.09
CA VAL A 120 -2.35 -6.96 -4.20
C VAL A 120 -1.91 -6.06 -3.07
N THR A 121 -0.75 -6.35 -2.50
CA THR A 121 -0.04 -5.36 -1.71
C THR A 121 0.41 -4.26 -2.66
N ALA A 122 0.04 -3.00 -2.38
CA ALA A 122 0.41 -1.91 -3.26
C ALA A 122 1.94 -1.83 -3.36
N LEU A 123 2.51 -2.26 -4.48
CA LEU A 123 3.86 -1.83 -4.85
C LEU A 123 3.79 -0.30 -5.01
N PRO A 124 4.75 0.46 -4.43
CA PRO A 124 4.74 1.91 -4.54
C PRO A 124 4.71 2.28 -6.02
N GLN A 125 3.56 2.75 -6.50
CA GLN A 125 3.45 3.30 -7.85
C GLN A 125 4.43 4.48 -7.88
N PRO A 126 5.43 4.49 -8.78
CA PRO A 126 6.22 5.69 -8.98
C PRO A 126 5.25 6.79 -9.39
N SER A 127 5.11 7.78 -8.50
CA SER A 127 4.20 8.90 -8.71
C SER A 127 4.38 9.45 -10.14
N PRO A 128 3.30 9.67 -10.91
CA PRO A 128 3.37 10.37 -12.20
C PRO A 128 3.82 11.84 -12.05
N ALA A 129 4.12 12.30 -10.83
CA ALA A 129 4.70 13.60 -10.54
C ALA A 129 6.22 13.71 -10.82
N SER A 130 6.86 12.75 -11.49
CA SER A 130 8.15 12.98 -12.15
C SER A 130 7.95 13.81 -13.43
N ARG A 131 7.43 15.03 -13.24
CA ARG A 131 7.35 16.06 -14.27
C ARG A 131 8.74 16.25 -14.90
N PRO A 132 8.94 15.99 -16.21
CA PRO A 132 10.25 16.00 -16.85
C PRO A 132 10.97 17.36 -16.79
N TRP A 133 10.24 18.45 -16.50
CA TRP A 133 10.84 19.77 -16.30
C TRP A 133 11.62 19.93 -14.98
N MET A 134 11.39 19.09 -13.96
CA MET A 134 12.15 19.13 -12.71
C MET A 134 13.55 18.52 -12.86
N LEU A 135 13.70 17.46 -13.66
CA LEU A 135 15.01 16.86 -13.97
C LEU A 135 15.92 17.82 -14.74
N GLN A 136 15.37 18.64 -15.64
CA GLN A 136 16.15 19.66 -16.35
C GLN A 136 16.70 20.75 -15.42
N ARG A 137 15.98 21.08 -14.34
CA ARG A 137 16.41 22.12 -13.39
C ARG A 137 17.57 21.63 -12.50
N LEU A 138 17.57 20.35 -12.14
CA LEU A 138 18.64 19.72 -11.37
C LEU A 138 19.94 19.58 -12.20
N MET A 139 19.83 19.23 -13.49
CA MET A 139 21.00 19.16 -14.38
C MET A 139 21.61 20.55 -14.66
N LYS A 140 20.79 21.60 -14.84
CA LYS A 140 21.29 22.98 -15.02
C LYS A 140 21.99 23.53 -13.77
N MET A 141 21.57 23.14 -12.56
CA MET A 141 22.27 23.52 -11.33
C MET A 141 23.64 22.83 -11.19
N LYS A 142 23.76 21.54 -11.55
CA LYS A 142 25.04 20.82 -11.52
C LYS A 142 26.09 21.37 -12.50
N MET A 143 25.68 21.89 -13.66
CA MET A 143 26.62 22.52 -14.60
C MET A 143 27.13 23.89 -14.13
N LYS A 144 26.28 24.69 -13.47
CA LYS A 144 26.71 26.01 -12.94
C LYS A 144 27.72 25.89 -11.80
N MET A 145 27.69 24.81 -11.02
CA MET A 145 28.68 24.57 -9.96
C MET A 145 30.05 24.12 -10.48
N LYS A 146 30.13 23.43 -11.64
CA LYS A 146 31.41 22.96 -12.20
C LYS A 146 32.26 24.05 -12.87
N MET A 147 31.74 25.25 -13.12
CA MET A 147 32.50 26.35 -13.76
C MET A 147 33.12 27.37 -12.78
N LYS A 148 32.97 27.17 -11.46
CA LYS A 148 33.58 28.04 -10.44
C LYS A 148 34.61 27.29 -9.59
N MET A 149 35.59 26.66 -10.22
CA MET A 149 36.86 26.34 -9.55
C MET A 149 38.00 26.78 -10.47
N LYS A 150 38.59 27.94 -10.14
CA LYS A 150 39.87 28.39 -10.70
C LYS A 150 40.99 27.51 -10.16
N PRO A 151 41.97 27.09 -10.98
CA PRO A 151 43.15 26.38 -10.50
C PRO A 151 44.17 27.38 -9.97
N THR A 152 44.58 27.23 -8.71
CA THR A 152 45.80 27.84 -8.20
C THR A 152 46.90 26.79 -8.25
N SER A 153 47.81 26.99 -9.19
CA SER A 153 49.05 26.26 -9.39
C SER A 153 50.01 26.50 -8.23
N ALA A 154 50.81 25.50 -7.84
CA ALA A 154 52.29 25.57 -7.83
C ALA A 154 52.98 24.57 -6.87
N VAL A 155 53.97 23.84 -7.44
CA VAL A 155 55.34 23.58 -6.92
C VAL A 155 55.50 22.52 -5.79
N ARG A 156 56.49 21.61 -5.73
CA ARG A 156 57.58 21.10 -6.60
C ARG A 156 58.35 20.03 -5.76
N ARG A 157 58.90 19.00 -6.45
CA ARG A 157 60.09 18.16 -6.12
C ARG A 157 60.02 16.99 -5.09
N SER A 158 60.05 15.78 -5.67
CA SER A 158 61.15 14.78 -5.65
C SER A 158 61.32 13.76 -4.51
N PRO A 159 61.96 12.60 -4.78
CA PRO A 159 61.61 11.28 -4.22
C PRO A 159 62.70 10.60 -3.36
N SER A 160 62.31 9.59 -2.58
CA SER A 160 63.17 8.53 -1.99
C SER A 160 62.28 7.37 -1.52
N VAL A 161 62.35 6.16 -2.08
CA VAL A 161 63.30 5.04 -1.87
C VAL A 161 63.08 4.27 -0.55
N SER A 162 62.82 2.96 -0.73
CA SER A 162 62.99 1.81 0.21
C SER A 162 62.07 1.77 1.44
N ARG A 163 61.57 0.61 1.92
CA ARG A 163 62.15 -0.74 1.98
C ARG A 163 61.02 -1.76 2.26
N ARG A 164 61.20 -3.00 1.79
CA ARG A 164 60.44 -4.20 2.19
C ARG A 164 60.61 -4.49 3.69
N ILE A 165 59.68 -5.24 4.30
CA ILE A 165 59.89 -6.56 4.95
C ILE A 165 58.61 -7.02 5.70
N ASN A 166 58.16 -8.23 5.30
CA ASN A 166 57.58 -9.38 6.02
C ASN A 166 56.43 -9.26 7.03
N ALA A 167 55.32 -9.92 6.65
CA ALA A 167 54.73 -11.13 7.25
C ALA A 167 54.74 -11.31 8.79
N ALA A 168 53.55 -11.45 9.36
CA ALA A 168 53.24 -12.48 10.35
C ALA A 168 51.74 -12.85 10.29
N ALA A 169 51.49 -14.14 10.43
CA ALA A 169 50.24 -14.87 10.21
C ALA A 169 49.22 -14.73 11.37
N PRO A 170 47.97 -15.20 11.20
CA PRO A 170 46.87 -15.01 12.15
C PRO A 170 46.86 -16.05 13.28
N THR A 171 46.30 -15.69 14.43
CA THR A 171 45.94 -16.63 15.50
C THR A 171 44.44 -16.57 15.78
N PRO A 172 43.71 -17.68 15.69
CA PRO A 172 42.35 -17.79 16.18
C PRO A 172 42.32 -18.53 17.53
N THR A 173 41.65 -17.97 18.51
CA THR A 173 41.17 -18.64 19.73
C THR A 173 39.93 -17.86 20.14
N GLY A 174 38.80 -18.44 20.52
CA GLY A 174 38.44 -19.82 20.81
C GLY A 174 37.14 -19.70 21.61
N ARG A 175 36.11 -20.46 21.21
CA ARG A 175 34.86 -20.65 21.95
C ARG A 175 35.13 -21.15 23.37
N ARG A 176 34.46 -20.56 24.35
CA ARG A 176 33.41 -21.20 25.15
C ARG A 176 32.62 -20.15 25.92
#